data_AF-A0A7C7AB52-F1
#
_entry.id   AF-A0A7C7AB52-F1
#
_cell.length_a   1.000
_cell.length_b   1.000
_cell.length_c   1.000
_cell.angle_alpha   90.00
_cell.angle_beta   90.00
_cell.angle_gamma   90.00
#
_symmetry.space_group_name_H-M   'P 1'
#
loop_
_entity.id
_entity.type
_entity.pdbx_description
1 polymer ?
#
loop_
_entity_poly.entity_id
_entity_poly.type
_entity_poly.pdbx_seq_one_letter_code
_entity_poly.pdbx_strand_id
1 'polypeptide(L)' 'MEAKKLQKMIEEKRKELDKLVLSNLEDLSKNEVVKISNELDALIALYISLKDIK' A
#
# COMPACT_ATOMS: atom_id res chain seq x y z
N MET A 1 14.84 1.18 13.12
CA MET A 1 14.95 -0.03 12.27
C MET A 1 13.61 -0.40 11.63
N GLU A 2 12.50 -0.23 12.36
CA GLU A 2 11.14 -0.56 11.89
C GLU A 2 10.60 0.36 10.80
N ALA A 3 10.79 1.68 10.89
CA ALA A 3 10.31 2.61 9.86
C ALA A 3 10.87 2.31 8.45
N LYS A 4 12.14 1.91 8.33
CA LYS A 4 12.73 1.51 7.03
C LYS A 4 12.13 0.21 6.49
N LYS A 5 11.76 -0.74 7.35
CA LYS A 5 11.06 -1.97 6.95
C LYS A 5 9.65 -1.65 6.44
N LEU A 6 8.90 -0.83 7.17
CA LEU A 6 7.58 -0.38 6.74
C LEU A 6 7.63 0.39 5.42
N GLN A 7 8.61 1.27 5.24
CA GLN A 7 8.81 1.97 3.98
C GLN A 7 9.01 1.01 2.81
N LYS A 8 9.84 -0.02 2.98
CA LYS A 8 10.03 -1.05 1.95
C LYS A 8 8.72 -1.80 1.64
N MET A 9 7.96 -2.19 2.67
CA MET A 9 6.67 -2.88 2.50
C MET A 9 5.65 -2.00 1.75
N ILE A 10 5.61 -0.70 2.04
CA ILE A 10 4.76 0.27 1.33
C ILE A 10 5.16 0.32 -0.16
N GLU A 11 6.46 0.39 -0.46
CA GLU A 11 6.93 0.41 -1.86
C GLU A 11 6.61 -0.87 -2.61
N GLU A 12 6.75 -2.04 -1.97
CA GLU A 12 6.40 -3.33 -2.55
C GLU A 12 4.89 -3.42 -2.83
N LYS A 13 4.04 -3.05 -1.86
CA LYS A 13 2.58 -3.02 -2.03
C LYS A 13 2.12 -2.03 -3.09
N ARG A 14 2.75 -0.86 -3.18
CA ARG A 14 2.44 0.13 -4.21
C ARG A 14 2.71 -0.41 -5.61
N LYS A 15 3.84 -1.10 -5.81
CA LYS A 15 4.15 -1.73 -7.10
C LYS A 15 3.18 -2.85 -7.47
N GLU A 16 2.69 -3.60 -6.47
CA GLU A 16 1.67 -4.63 -6.67
C GLU A 16 0.34 -4.02 -7.11
N LEU A 17 -0.08 -2.93 -6.45
CA LEU A 17 -1.27 -2.17 -6.81
C LEU A 17 -1.14 -1.58 -8.22
N ASP A 18 -0.01 -0.94 -8.54
CA ASP A 18 0.22 -0.35 -9.87
C ASP A 18 0.07 -1.39 -10.99
N LYS A 19 0.65 -2.60 -10.81
CA LYS A 19 0.49 -3.70 -11.76
C LYS A 19 -0.96 -4.15 -11.90
N LEU A 20 -1.67 -4.25 -10.78
CA LEU A 20 -3.05 -4.72 -10.78
C LEU A 20 -3.99 -3.68 -11.42
N VAL A 21 -3.78 -2.40 -11.15
CA VAL A 21 -4.50 -1.26 -11.77
C VAL A 21 -4.26 -1.26 -13.27
N LEU A 22 -3.00 -1.38 -13.71
CA LEU A 22 -2.66 -1.45 -15.15
C LEU A 22 -3.30 -2.66 -15.85
N SER A 23 -3.49 -3.77 -15.14
CA SER A 23 -4.13 -4.97 -15.68
C SER A 23 -5.67 -4.93 -15.63
N ASN A 24 -6.25 -3.97 -14.89
CA ASN A 24 -7.68 -3.85 -14.65
C ASN A 24 -8.21 -2.44 -14.93
N LEU A 25 -7.61 -1.71 -15.89
CA LEU A 25 -7.93 -0.31 -16.19
C LEU A 25 -9.41 -0.04 -16.46
N GLU A 26 -10.14 -1.04 -16.95
CA GLU A 26 -11.57 -0.93 -17.26
C GLU A 26 -12.47 -1.01 -16.00
N ASP A 27 -11.98 -1.63 -14.93
CA ASP A 27 -12.73 -1.76 -13.67
C ASP A 27 -11.79 -1.89 -12.46
N LEU A 28 -11.56 -0.75 -11.81
CA LEU A 28 -10.77 -0.64 -10.59
C LEU A 28 -11.56 -0.96 -9.32
N SER A 29 -12.88 -1.21 -9.44
CA SER A 29 -13.72 -1.60 -8.30
C SER A 29 -13.60 -3.09 -7.96
N LYS A 30 -12.83 -3.85 -8.75
CA LYS A 30 -12.51 -5.25 -8.47
C LYS A 30 -12.00 -5.40 -7.04
N ASN A 31 -12.56 -6.40 -6.37
CA ASN A 31 -12.30 -6.68 -4.96
C ASN A 31 -10.79 -6.78 -4.64
N GLU A 32 -9.98 -7.26 -5.58
CA GLU A 32 -8.53 -7.34 -5.43
C GLU A 32 -7.83 -5.96 -5.42
N VAL A 33 -8.24 -5.03 -6.29
CA VAL A 33 -7.70 -3.65 -6.33
C VAL A 33 -8.04 -2.91 -5.05
N VAL A 34 -9.29 -3.04 -4.59
CA VAL A 34 -9.77 -2.46 -3.34
C VAL A 34 -9.02 -3.06 -2.14
N LYS A 35 -8.85 -4.38 -2.11
CA LYS A 35 -8.14 -5.07 -1.03
C LYS A 35 -6.68 -4.62 -0.92
N ILE A 36 -5.95 -4.57 -2.04
CA ILE A 36 -4.55 -4.12 -2.03
C ILE A 36 -4.45 -2.63 -1.64
N SER A 37 -5.40 -1.81 -2.09
CA SER A 37 -5.45 -0.38 -1.69
C SER A 37 -5.62 -0.23 -0.19
N ASN A 38 -6.55 -0.97 0.43
CA ASN A 38 -6.77 -0.94 1.88
C ASN A 38 -5.53 -1.44 2.67
N GLU A 39 -4.85 -2.48 2.17
CA GLU A 39 -3.62 -2.98 2.78
C GLU A 39 -2.48 -1.94 2.70
N LEU A 40 -2.39 -1.20 1.59
CA LEU A 40 -1.44 -0.10 1.43
C LEU A 40 -1.74 1.06 2.39
N ASP A 41 -3.01 1.44 2.54
CA ASP A 41 -3.44 2.50 3.46
C ASP A 41 -3.10 2.15 4.92
N ALA A 42 -3.32 0.90 5.33
CA ALA A 42 -2.94 0.43 6.66
C ALA A 42 -1.43 0.53 6.92
N LEU A 43 -0.61 0.16 5.94
CA LEU A 43 0.85 0.28 6.06
C LEU A 43 1.31 1.74 6.14
N ILE A 44 0.70 2.64 5.36
CA ILE A 44 0.97 4.07 5.41
C ILE A 44 0.58 4.65 6.77
N ALA A 45 -0.61 4.32 7.28
CA ALA A 45 -1.07 4.78 8.58
C ALA A 45 -0.12 4.34 9.72
N LEU A 46 0.36 3.10 9.68
CA LEU A 46 1.36 2.59 10.63
C LEU A 46 2.69 3.35 10.52
N TYR A 47 3.14 3.62 9.30
CA TYR A 47 4.37 4.38 9.07
C TYR A 47 4.28 5.83 9.56
N ILE A 48 3.16 6.51 9.31
CA ILE A 48 2.89 7.87 9.80
C ILE A 48 2.87 7.88 11.33
N SER A 49 2.11 6.96 11.94
CA SER A 49 2.03 6.85 13.40
C SER A 49 3.40 6.65 14.05
N LEU A 50 4.29 5.86 13.44
CA LEU A 50 5.66 5.67 13.93
C LEU A 50 6.58 6.89 13.71
N LYS A 51 6.23 7.79 12.79
CA LYS A 51 6.94 9.06 12.58
C LYS A 51 6.48 10.14 13.56
N ASP A 52 5.20 10.19 13.91
CA ASP A 52 4.65 11.15 14.87
C ASP A 52 5.07 10.85 16.33
N ILE A 53 5.50 9.61 16.61
CA ILE A 53 6.00 9.20 17.94
C ILE A 53 7.51 9.54 18.11
N LYS A 54 8.14 10.28 17.19
CA LYS A 54 9.58 10.54 17.18
C LYS A 54 9.99 11.99 17.41
#